data_AF-A0A7W4Z3C7-F1
#
_entry.id   AF-A0A7W4Z3C7-F1
#
_cell.length_a   1.000
_cell.length_b   1.000
_cell.length_c   1.000
_cell.angle_alpha   90.00
_cell.angle_beta   90.00
_cell.angle_gamma   90.00
#
_symmetry.space_group_name_H-M   'P 1'
#
loop_
_entity.id
_entity.type
_entity.pdbx_description
1 polymer ?
#
loop_
_entity_poly.entity_id
_entity_poly.type
_entity_poly.pdbx_seq_one_letter_code
_entity_poly.pdbx_strand_id
1 'polypeptide(L)'
;MSQVRRPDQSDGSDRQGVDRWMREVNHARERLQRSRQARGTRAEEQQLRAELIAALEEYAGALAASGLPLPYRLRDELALYRRLGDRS
;
A
#
# COMPACT_ATOMS: atom_id res chain seq x y z
N MET A 1 45.50 -5.98 2.51
CA MET A 1 44.38 -6.23 3.44
C MET A 1 43.09 -5.81 2.74
N SER A 2 42.43 -6.75 2.06
CA SER A 2 41.21 -6.48 1.30
C SER A 2 40.01 -6.57 2.24
N GLN A 3 39.33 -5.45 2.46
CA GLN A 3 38.06 -5.42 3.19
C GLN A 3 36.99 -6.17 2.38
N VAL A 4 36.46 -7.21 3.00
CA VAL A 4 35.26 -7.93 2.58
C VAL A 4 34.08 -6.95 2.66
N ARG A 5 33.58 -6.47 1.52
CA ARG A 5 32.26 -5.84 1.45
C ARG A 5 31.25 -6.92 1.81
N ARG A 6 30.56 -6.76 2.94
CA ARG A 6 29.37 -7.56 3.28
C ARG A 6 28.19 -7.07 2.43
N PRO A 7 27.63 -7.88 1.51
CA PRO A 7 26.38 -7.55 0.83
C PRO A 7 25.28 -8.41 1.46
N ASP A 8 24.51 -7.90 2.43
CA ASP A 8 23.30 -8.64 2.84
C ASP A 8 22.28 -7.87 3.72
N GLN A 9 22.68 -6.80 4.42
CA GLN A 9 21.78 -6.18 5.41
C GLN A 9 20.69 -5.27 4.81
N SER A 10 20.88 -4.74 3.61
CA SER A 10 19.89 -3.86 2.96
C SER A 10 18.65 -4.64 2.49
N ASP A 11 18.85 -5.80 1.86
CA ASP A 11 17.77 -6.64 1.29
C ASP A 11 16.73 -7.07 2.35
N GLY A 12 17.19 -7.35 3.57
CA GLY A 12 16.31 -7.72 4.69
C GLY A 12 15.49 -6.56 5.26
N SER A 13 16.00 -5.33 5.22
CA SER A 13 15.29 -4.13 5.72
C SER A 13 14.25 -3.66 4.71
N ASP A 14 14.60 -3.71 3.42
CA ASP A 14 13.71 -3.34 2.31
C ASP A 14 12.50 -4.30 2.23
N ARG A 15 12.74 -5.62 2.34
CA ARG A 15 11.65 -6.61 2.42
C ARG A 15 10.74 -6.42 3.62
N GLN A 16 11.30 -6.16 4.81
CA GLN A 16 10.49 -5.88 6.01
C GLN A 16 9.60 -4.63 5.85
N GLY A 17 10.10 -3.61 5.15
CA GLY A 17 9.32 -2.42 4.78
C GLY A 17 8.15 -2.77 3.85
N VAL A 18 8.42 -3.55 2.79
CA VAL A 18 7.39 -4.01 1.85
C VAL A 18 6.32 -4.86 2.54
N ASP A 19 6.70 -5.79 3.41
CA ASP A 19 5.77 -6.66 4.15
C ASP A 19 4.90 -5.87 5.15
N ARG A 20 5.46 -4.83 5.78
CA ARG A 20 4.70 -3.92 6.63
C ARG A 20 3.60 -3.23 5.82
N TRP A 21 3.94 -2.63 4.69
CA TRP A 21 2.97 -1.89 3.88
C TRP A 21 1.93 -2.80 3.24
N MET A 22 2.29 -4.04 2.89
CA MET A 22 1.30 -5.02 2.43
C MET A 22 0.25 -5.33 3.51
N ARG A 23 0.66 -5.43 4.78
CA ARG A 23 -0.28 -5.62 5.91
C ARG A 23 -1.20 -4.41 6.08
N GLU A 24 -0.66 -3.19 5.98
CA GLU A 24 -1.47 -1.96 6.07
C GLU A 24 -2.51 -1.87 4.94
N VAL A 25 -2.12 -2.21 3.69
CA VAL A 25 -3.07 -2.28 2.57
C VAL A 25 -4.19 -3.28 2.86
N ASN A 26 -3.87 -4.47 3.38
CA ASN A 26 -4.88 -5.47 3.72
C ASN A 26 -5.82 -4.98 4.83
N HIS A 27 -5.28 -4.36 5.89
CA HIS A 27 -6.10 -3.79 6.96
C HIS A 27 -7.03 -2.68 6.46
N ALA A 28 -6.54 -1.79 5.59
CA ALA A 28 -7.36 -0.73 5.01
C ALA A 28 -8.50 -1.30 4.15
N ARG A 29 -8.23 -2.34 3.34
CA ARG A 29 -9.27 -3.05 2.56
C ARG A 29 -10.33 -3.66 3.47
N GLU A 30 -9.91 -4.34 4.53
CA GLU A 30 -10.85 -4.96 5.49
C GLU A 30 -11.72 -3.93 6.20
N ARG A 31 -11.15 -2.78 6.60
CA ARG A 31 -11.92 -1.70 7.24
C ARG A 31 -12.96 -1.11 6.28
N LEU A 32 -12.57 -0.82 5.04
CA LEU A 32 -13.49 -0.32 4.02
C LEU A 32 -14.60 -1.34 3.71
N GLN A 33 -14.24 -2.62 3.59
CA GLN A 33 -15.20 -3.69 3.34
C GLN A 33 -16.19 -3.85 4.50
N ARG A 34 -15.70 -3.80 5.75
CA ARG A 34 -16.55 -3.84 6.94
C ARG A 34 -17.50 -2.65 7.00
N SER A 35 -17.02 -1.43 6.72
CA SER A 35 -17.88 -0.24 6.64
C SER A 35 -19.00 -0.41 5.62
N ARG A 36 -18.68 -0.89 4.41
CA ARG A 36 -19.69 -1.16 3.36
C ARG A 36 -20.74 -2.18 3.80
N GLN A 37 -20.31 -3.26 4.44
CA GLN A 37 -21.20 -4.31 4.94
C GLN A 37 -22.11 -3.81 6.07
N ALA A 38 -21.57 -2.97 6.95
CA ALA A 38 -22.31 -2.37 8.05
C ALA A 38 -23.21 -1.19 7.62
N ARG A 39 -23.24 -0.85 6.33
CA ARG A 39 -23.91 0.36 5.80
C ARG A 39 -23.42 1.64 6.48
N GLY A 40 -22.10 1.75 6.65
CA GLY A 40 -21.43 2.95 7.13
C GLY A 40 -21.80 4.17 6.30
N THR A 41 -21.62 5.34 6.89
CA THR A 41 -21.95 6.60 6.22
C THR A 41 -21.05 6.84 5.02
N ARG A 42 -21.52 7.64 4.07
CA ARG A 42 -20.71 8.05 2.91
C ARG A 42 -19.40 8.73 3.33
N ALA A 43 -19.42 9.50 4.41
CA ALA A 43 -18.24 10.17 4.95
C ALA A 43 -17.21 9.17 5.50
N GLU A 44 -17.66 8.17 6.27
CA GLU A 44 -16.78 7.09 6.75
C GLU A 44 -16.18 6.30 5.60
N GLU A 45 -16.97 5.94 4.58
CA GLU A 45 -16.44 5.24 3.40
C GLU A 45 -15.43 6.08 2.62
N GLN A 46 -15.63 7.40 2.51
CA GLN A 46 -14.68 8.31 1.87
C GLN A 46 -13.36 8.38 2.67
N GLN A 47 -13.44 8.50 3.99
CA GLN A 47 -12.28 8.50 4.87
C GLN A 47 -11.48 7.19 4.75
N LEU A 48 -12.15 6.04 4.85
CA LEU A 48 -11.52 4.73 4.71
C LEU A 48 -10.93 4.49 3.32
N ARG A 49 -11.55 5.07 2.28
CA ARG A 49 -11.00 5.04 0.92
C ARG A 49 -9.72 5.87 0.82
N ALA A 50 -9.67 7.06 1.43
CA ALA A 50 -8.46 7.88 1.46
C ALA A 50 -7.32 7.15 2.19
N GLU A 51 -7.62 6.50 3.31
CA GLU A 51 -6.66 5.65 4.04
C GLU A 51 -6.13 4.49 3.19
N LEU A 52 -7.00 3.83 2.42
CA LEU A 52 -6.59 2.77 1.50
C LEU A 52 -5.69 3.30 0.37
N ILE A 53 -6.00 4.47 -0.21
CA ILE A 53 -5.16 5.10 -1.23
C ILE A 53 -3.77 5.40 -0.65
N ALA A 54 -3.70 6.01 0.54
CA ALA A 54 -2.43 6.32 1.18
C ALA A 54 -1.58 5.04 1.42
N ALA A 55 -2.19 3.97 1.94
CA ALA A 55 -1.48 2.70 2.14
C ALA A 55 -0.97 2.09 0.81
N LEU A 56 -1.74 2.19 -0.27
CA LEU A 56 -1.34 1.72 -1.60
C LEU A 56 -0.17 2.54 -2.18
N GLU A 57 -0.16 3.86 -1.97
CA GLU A 57 0.92 4.75 -2.40
C GLU A 57 2.21 4.49 -1.62
N GLU A 58 2.13 4.29 -0.31
CA GLU A 58 3.27 3.92 0.54
C GLU A 58 3.85 2.55 0.17
N TYR A 59 2.99 1.55 -0.10
CA TYR A 59 3.42 0.25 -0.59
C TYR A 59 4.13 0.36 -1.94
N ALA A 60 3.59 1.17 -2.86
CA ALA A 60 4.23 1.42 -4.15
C ALA A 60 5.59 2.12 -3.99
N GLY A 61 5.70 3.07 -3.05
CA GLY A 61 6.97 3.71 -2.70
C GLY A 61 7.99 2.73 -2.13
N ALA A 62 7.57 1.83 -1.24
CA ALA A 62 8.44 0.80 -0.68
C ALA A 62 8.94 -0.20 -1.74
N LEU A 63 8.08 -0.61 -2.67
CA LEU A 63 8.50 -1.43 -3.81
C LEU A 63 9.51 -0.70 -4.71
N ALA A 64 9.26 0.57 -5.02
CA ALA A 64 10.16 1.38 -5.84
C ALA A 64 11.54 1.55 -5.16
N ALA A 65 11.56 1.80 -3.85
CA ALA A 65 12.79 1.87 -3.05
C ALA A 65 13.56 0.53 -3.05
N SER A 66 12.82 -0.59 -3.07
CA SER A 66 13.37 -1.95 -3.13
C SER A 66 13.76 -2.39 -4.55
N GLY A 67 13.57 -1.55 -5.57
CA GLY A 67 13.80 -1.91 -6.98
C GLY A 67 12.82 -2.96 -7.52
N LEU A 68 11.69 -3.18 -6.84
CA LEU A 68 10.68 -4.17 -7.21
C LEU A 68 9.57 -3.53 -8.06
N PRO A 69 9.04 -4.25 -9.06
CA PRO A 69 7.95 -3.74 -9.88
C PRO A 69 6.63 -3.73 -9.09
N LEU A 70 5.79 -2.70 -9.31
CA LEU A 70 4.43 -2.66 -8.78
C LEU A 70 3.55 -3.73 -9.46
N PRO A 71 2.92 -4.65 -8.70
CA PRO A 71 1.98 -5.62 -9.24
C PRO A 71 0.82 -4.96 -10.00
N TYR A 72 0.44 -5.54 -11.14
CA TYR A 72 -0.59 -5.00 -12.02
C TYR A 72 -1.92 -4.72 -11.31
N ARG A 73 -2.38 -5.65 -10.47
CA ARG A 73 -3.63 -5.50 -9.70
C ARG A 73 -3.61 -4.26 -8.80
N LEU A 74 -2.48 -3.94 -8.18
CA LEU A 74 -2.35 -2.77 -7.31
C LEU A 74 -2.31 -1.47 -8.10
N ARG A 75 -1.69 -1.50 -9.29
CA ARG A 75 -1.71 -0.35 -10.21
C ARG A 75 -3.14 -0.02 -10.64
N ASP A 76 -3.92 -1.03 -11.01
CA ASP A 76 -5.32 -0.85 -11.39
C ASP A 76 -6.18 -0.37 -10.22
N GLU A 77 -5.96 -0.91 -9.01
CA GLU A 77 -6.67 -0.50 -7.80
C GLU A 77 -6.38 0.98 -7.44
N LEU A 78 -5.12 1.41 -7.51
CA LEU A 78 -4.74 2.82 -7.35
C LEU A 78 -5.42 3.72 -8.40
N ALA A 79 -5.40 3.31 -9.67
CA ALA A 79 -6.02 4.07 -10.75
C ALA A 79 -7.55 4.19 -10.57
N LEU A 80 -8.19 3.11 -10.13
CA LEU A 80 -9.62 3.07 -9.82
C LEU A 80 -9.97 4.05 -8.69
N TYR A 81 -9.26 3.96 -7.56
CA TYR A 81 -9.56 4.78 -6.40
C TYR A 81 -9.22 6.26 -6.60
N ARG A 82 -8.15 6.58 -7.34
CA ARG A 82 -7.86 7.97 -7.75
C ARG A 82 -9.00 8.57 -8.57
N ARG A 83 -9.50 7.85 -9.59
CA ARG A 83 -10.63 8.32 -10.41
C ARG A 83 -11.94 8.48 -9.62
N LEU A 84 -12.14 7.65 -8.60
CA LEU A 84 -13.31 7.73 -7.72
C LEU A 84 -13.20 8.85 -6.68
N GLY A 85 -11.99 9.18 -6.23
CA GLY A 85 -11.73 10.29 -5.32
C GLY A 85 -11.88 11.65 -6.00
N ASP A 86 -11.45 11.75 -7.26
CA ASP A 86 -11.51 12.99 -8.08
C ASP A 86 -12.94 13.45 -8.41
N ARG A 87 -13.94 12.57 -8.28
CA ARG A 87 -15.37 12.86 -8.53
C ARG A 87 -16.19 13.22 -7.28
N SER A 88 -15.56 13.37 -6.11
CA SER A 88 -16.28 13.67 -4.85
C SER A 88 -16.38 15.16 -4.57
#